data_AF-A0A520E932-F1
#
_entry.id   AF-A0A520E932-F1
#
_cell.length_a   1.000
_cell.length_b   1.000
_cell.length_c   1.000
_cell.angle_alpha   90.00
_cell.angle_beta   90.00
_cell.angle_gamma   90.00
#
_symmetry.space_group_name_H-M   'P 1'
#
loop_
_entity.id
_entity.type
_entity.pdbx_description
1 polymer ?
#
loop_
_entity_poly.entity_id
_entity_poly.type
_entity_poly.pdbx_seq_one_letter_code
_entity_poly.pdbx_strand_id
1 'polypeptide(L)'
;IYLLKVSACIAIFFAAYQLLLAKLTFFKLNRTYLLFALMVSFIIPALTIENKRELSADNKATELKAAYGNYISFEENINDDNANVAQPHNWKQIIEYGYYAVLIAFLLRILLTMGYIRYAINKFEMSKLGSVVFVKKNSKIKNCTFLNKIIIDSSLTIEEQKMVIRHESVHVKQGHGFDKLLVNIACCILWFNPIIYLWRIAIDNNHEFLADEEASETIDKNVYASLLLNLASQTNNSVANNFSQLPLKNRIMMMYKKPNNPVKRLTYFAVIPLVLVCSFAFVNRKEVIVEKERMSNQLQSTRKVDFSKTNYFLSNGIVENNNLMEEQVLIIDAGHGGEDNSSVALDGQKEKDLNLRAVMFLKEEALKRGIKVVLTRSDDRFLSLRDRLPKQQGTAFISIHHNSKPITANKAFDGIEVYVSKLNRNIKGAERLGTGILSKLNRLDGMAVRDSLGNANLLLLRDSKMPSVLIEMGNIADGKSLNYINNEKNIRRISNLILDGFESFFKAGC
;
A
#
# COMPACT_ATOMS: atom_id res chain seq x y z
N ILE A 1 -3.85 -4.12 -2.43
CA ILE A 1 -2.94 -3.02 -1.99
C ILE A 1 -3.10 -1.77 -2.86
N TYR A 2 -2.93 -1.86 -4.19
CA TYR A 2 -3.11 -0.71 -5.10
C TYR A 2 -4.42 0.06 -4.87
N LEU A 3 -5.57 -0.62 -4.94
CA LEU A 3 -6.90 0.00 -4.75
C LEU A 3 -7.11 0.63 -3.36
N LEU A 4 -6.40 0.15 -2.34
CA LEU A 4 -6.43 0.75 -1.00
C LEU A 4 -5.67 2.07 -0.98
N LYS A 5 -4.51 2.15 -1.67
CA LYS A 5 -3.76 3.41 -1.85
C LYS A 5 -4.58 4.45 -2.64
N VAL A 6 -5.26 4.02 -3.70
CA VAL A 6 -6.17 4.88 -4.47
C VAL A 6 -7.31 5.39 -3.58
N SER A 7 -7.93 4.50 -2.80
CA SER A 7 -8.98 4.87 -1.84
C SER A 7 -8.51 5.89 -0.80
N ALA A 8 -7.29 5.75 -0.28
CA ALA A 8 -6.70 6.72 0.65
C ALA A 8 -6.49 8.09 -0.02
N CYS A 9 -5.99 8.13 -1.26
CA CYS A 9 -5.84 9.38 -2.02
C CYS A 9 -7.20 10.07 -2.24
N ILE A 10 -8.22 9.31 -2.63
CA ILE A 10 -9.59 9.83 -2.81
C ILE A 10 -10.13 10.40 -1.51
N ALA A 11 -9.94 9.72 -0.38
CA ALA A 11 -10.37 10.22 0.92
C ALA A 11 -9.74 11.57 1.26
N ILE A 12 -8.43 11.68 1.09
CA ILE A 12 -7.65 12.89 1.39
C ILE A 12 -8.07 14.05 0.48
N PHE A 13 -8.13 13.83 -0.83
CA PHE A 13 -8.53 14.88 -1.77
C PHE A 13 -10.00 15.28 -1.61
N PHE A 14 -10.88 14.33 -1.28
CA PHE A 14 -12.29 14.64 -1.03
C PHE A 14 -12.46 15.47 0.24
N ALA A 15 -11.73 15.14 1.31
CA ALA A 15 -11.74 15.92 2.54
C ALA A 15 -11.27 17.37 2.28
N ALA A 16 -10.19 17.54 1.51
CA ALA A 16 -9.71 18.87 1.13
C ALA A 16 -10.76 19.66 0.32
N TYR A 17 -11.45 19.00 -0.62
CA TYR A 17 -12.56 19.62 -1.34
C TYR A 17 -13.66 20.08 -0.40
N GLN A 18 -14.13 19.18 0.47
CA GLN A 18 -15.28 19.44 1.34
C GLN A 18 -14.99 20.58 2.33
N LEU A 19 -13.78 20.64 2.87
CA LEU A 19 -13.38 21.64 3.86
C LEU A 19 -13.05 23.00 3.24
N LEU A 20 -12.38 23.02 2.09
CA LEU A 20 -11.79 24.25 1.53
C LEU A 20 -12.54 24.78 0.31
N LEU A 21 -13.02 23.91 -0.57
CA LEU A 21 -13.42 24.28 -1.94
C LEU A 21 -14.93 24.22 -2.19
N ALA A 22 -15.64 23.29 -1.54
CA ALA A 22 -17.06 23.02 -1.79
C ALA A 22 -17.98 24.24 -1.55
N LYS A 23 -17.55 25.18 -0.70
CA LYS A 23 -18.29 26.42 -0.40
C LYS A 23 -17.93 27.57 -1.34
N LEU A 24 -16.93 27.43 -2.20
CA LEU A 24 -16.53 28.48 -3.14
C LEU A 24 -17.47 28.52 -4.34
N THR A 25 -17.73 29.71 -4.86
CA THR A 25 -18.55 29.96 -6.05
C THR A 25 -17.74 29.88 -7.34
N PHE A 26 -16.53 29.32 -7.30
CA PHE A 26 -15.69 29.13 -8.48
C PHE A 26 -15.95 27.75 -9.09
N PHE A 27 -17.18 27.53 -9.59
CA PHE A 27 -17.66 26.21 -9.99
C PHE A 27 -16.82 25.56 -11.10
N LYS A 28 -16.25 26.35 -12.01
CA LYS A 28 -15.32 25.85 -13.04
C LYS A 28 -14.04 25.29 -12.42
N LEU A 29 -13.44 25.99 -11.46
CA LEU A 29 -12.24 25.52 -10.76
C LEU A 29 -12.53 24.31 -9.87
N ASN A 30 -13.70 24.28 -9.22
CA ASN A 30 -14.16 23.11 -8.46
C ASN A 30 -14.33 21.88 -9.35
N ARG A 31 -14.92 22.03 -10.55
CA ARG A 31 -15.02 20.97 -11.56
C ARG A 31 -13.62 20.45 -11.93
N THR A 32 -12.72 21.35 -12.31
CA THR A 32 -11.34 20.99 -12.69
C THR A 32 -10.63 20.25 -11.57
N TYR A 33 -10.75 20.73 -10.33
CA TYR A 33 -10.19 20.06 -9.16
C TYR A 33 -10.75 18.64 -9.01
N LEU A 34 -12.08 18.48 -9.01
CA LEU A 34 -12.73 17.18 -8.80
C LEU A 34 -12.39 16.15 -9.90
N LEU A 35 -12.16 16.59 -11.14
CA LEU A 35 -11.73 15.69 -12.21
C LEU A 35 -10.23 15.37 -12.10
N PHE A 36 -9.40 16.40 -11.91
CA PHE A 36 -7.95 16.24 -11.83
C PHE A 36 -7.54 15.40 -10.61
N ALA A 37 -8.06 15.72 -9.42
CA ALA A 37 -7.75 14.99 -8.19
C ALA A 37 -8.22 13.53 -8.25
N LEU A 38 -9.34 13.25 -8.94
CA LEU A 38 -9.78 11.88 -9.20
C LEU A 38 -8.74 11.13 -10.04
N MET A 39 -8.30 11.70 -11.17
CA MET A 39 -7.27 11.08 -12.03
C MET A 39 -5.95 10.89 -11.29
N VAL A 40 -5.48 11.91 -10.58
CA VAL A 40 -4.23 11.88 -9.80
C VAL A 40 -4.29 10.81 -8.70
N SER A 41 -5.46 10.53 -8.12
CA SER A 41 -5.62 9.46 -7.13
C SER A 41 -5.31 8.07 -7.68
N PHE A 42 -5.53 7.84 -8.98
CA PHE A 42 -5.15 6.59 -9.65
C PHE A 42 -3.71 6.64 -10.15
N ILE A 43 -3.26 7.79 -10.66
CA ILE A 43 -1.90 7.94 -11.19
C ILE A 43 -0.85 7.79 -10.09
N ILE A 44 -1.01 8.45 -8.93
CA ILE A 44 -0.01 8.44 -7.85
C ILE A 44 0.39 7.01 -7.44
N PRO A 45 -0.55 6.10 -7.09
CA PRO A 45 -0.18 4.73 -6.71
C PRO A 45 0.29 3.88 -7.89
N ALA A 46 0.00 4.26 -9.14
CA ALA A 46 0.42 3.57 -10.34
C ALA A 46 1.85 3.93 -10.75
N LEU A 47 2.31 5.13 -10.40
CA LEU A 47 3.69 5.54 -10.63
C LEU A 47 4.63 4.60 -9.87
N THR A 48 5.57 4.03 -10.61
CA THR A 48 6.71 3.28 -10.06
C THR A 48 7.96 4.12 -10.22
N ILE A 49 8.50 4.61 -9.12
CA ILE A 49 9.85 5.20 -9.15
C ILE A 49 10.84 4.04 -9.13
N GLU A 50 11.55 3.88 -10.24
CA GLU A 50 12.66 2.94 -10.37
C GLU A 50 13.92 3.59 -9.82
N ASN A 51 14.31 3.22 -8.61
CA ASN A 51 15.62 3.59 -8.10
C ASN A 51 16.65 2.66 -8.72
N LYS A 52 17.34 3.15 -9.76
CA LYS A 52 18.50 2.48 -10.35
C LYS A 52 19.66 2.56 -9.37
N ARG A 53 20.09 1.42 -8.85
CA ARG A 53 21.34 1.30 -8.10
C ARG A 53 22.34 0.65 -9.03
N GLU A 54 23.37 1.40 -9.44
CA GLU A 54 24.50 0.85 -10.16
C GLU A 54 25.33 0.02 -9.17
N LEU A 55 25.29 -1.30 -9.32
CA LEU A 55 26.23 -2.19 -8.67
C LEU A 55 27.30 -2.51 -9.71
N SER A 56 28.55 -2.15 -9.43
CA SER A 56 29.68 -2.68 -10.19
C SER A 56 29.71 -4.19 -9.94
N ALA A 57 29.37 -4.98 -10.96
CA ALA A 57 29.44 -6.43 -10.88
C ALA A 57 30.90 -6.83 -10.70
N ASP A 58 31.24 -7.38 -9.54
CA ASP A 58 32.41 -8.21 -9.38
C ASP A 58 32.09 -9.56 -10.03
N ASN A 59 32.86 -9.95 -11.05
CA ASN A 59 32.54 -11.01 -12.02
C ASN A 59 32.43 -12.44 -11.40
N LYS A 60 32.54 -12.60 -10.09
CA LYS A 60 32.40 -13.89 -9.38
C LYS A 60 30.97 -14.42 -9.27
N ALA A 61 29.95 -13.58 -9.46
CA ALA A 61 28.55 -13.99 -9.27
C ALA A 61 27.97 -14.79 -10.47
N THR A 62 28.55 -14.64 -11.67
CA THR A 62 27.96 -15.17 -12.91
C THR A 62 28.39 -16.62 -13.19
N GLU A 63 29.62 -17.02 -12.81
CA GLU A 63 30.07 -18.43 -12.90
C GLU A 63 29.31 -19.35 -11.92
N LEU A 64 28.85 -18.83 -10.77
CA LEU A 64 28.16 -19.65 -9.78
C LEU A 64 26.72 -20.03 -10.19
N LYS A 65 26.05 -19.23 -11.04
CA LYS A 65 24.69 -19.52 -11.52
C LYS A 65 24.62 -20.73 -12.45
N ALA A 66 25.70 -21.05 -13.17
CA ALA A 66 25.77 -22.23 -14.03
C ALA A 66 26.02 -23.53 -13.25
N ALA A 67 26.66 -23.46 -12.08
CA ALA A 67 26.98 -24.62 -11.26
C ALA A 67 25.79 -25.16 -10.43
N TYR A 68 24.78 -24.32 -10.14
CA TYR A 68 23.57 -24.75 -9.40
C TYR A 68 22.41 -25.18 -10.30
N GLY A 69 22.56 -25.13 -11.63
CA GLY A 69 21.54 -25.56 -12.59
C GLY A 69 21.31 -27.08 -12.65
N ASN A 70 22.15 -27.89 -11.99
CA ASN A 70 22.15 -29.36 -12.08
C ASN A 70 21.78 -30.09 -10.77
N TYR A 71 21.17 -29.43 -9.79
CA TYR A 71 20.66 -30.08 -8.57
C TYR A 71 19.13 -30.01 -8.45
N ILE A 72 18.41 -30.10 -9.58
CA ILE A 72 16.97 -30.40 -9.59
C ILE A 72 16.78 -31.79 -10.20
N SER A 73 16.89 -32.81 -9.35
CA SER A 73 16.33 -34.14 -9.61
C SER A 73 16.51 -35.01 -8.37
N PHE A 74 15.56 -34.97 -7.44
CA PHE A 74 15.17 -36.07 -6.54
C PHE A 74 13.92 -35.60 -5.76
N GLU A 75 12.78 -35.53 -6.45
CA GLU A 75 11.48 -35.74 -5.80
C GLU A 75 11.16 -37.23 -6.02
N GLU A 76 11.38 -38.02 -4.99
CA GLU A 76 10.94 -39.41 -4.95
C GLU A 76 9.43 -39.40 -4.69
N ASN A 77 8.67 -39.93 -5.64
CA ASN A 77 7.22 -40.11 -5.55
C ASN A 77 6.90 -41.08 -4.41
N ILE A 78 6.54 -40.56 -3.24
CA ILE A 78 5.74 -41.32 -2.28
C ILE A 78 4.28 -41.20 -2.74
N ASN A 79 3.80 -42.27 -3.38
CA ASN A 79 2.37 -42.52 -3.54
C ASN A 79 1.74 -42.67 -2.16
N ASP A 80 1.06 -41.63 -1.68
CA ASP A 80 0.13 -41.74 -0.57
C ASP A 80 -1.29 -41.78 -1.14
N ASP A 81 -1.72 -43.00 -1.47
CA ASP A 81 -3.13 -43.30 -1.72
C ASP A 81 -3.88 -43.18 -0.38
N ASN A 82 -4.86 -42.26 -0.34
CA ASN A 82 -5.91 -42.11 0.69
C ASN A 82 -5.67 -41.16 1.87
N ALA A 83 -5.19 -39.95 1.61
CA ALA A 83 -5.59 -38.79 2.41
C ALA A 83 -6.25 -37.76 1.50
N ASN A 84 -7.56 -37.56 1.64
CA ASN A 84 -8.25 -36.37 1.17
C ASN A 84 -7.71 -35.15 1.94
N VAL A 85 -6.50 -34.71 1.60
CA VAL A 85 -5.96 -33.42 2.00
C VAL A 85 -6.79 -32.40 1.24
N ALA A 86 -7.79 -31.84 1.91
CA ALA A 86 -8.53 -30.69 1.41
C ALA A 86 -7.51 -29.63 1.00
N GLN A 87 -7.35 -29.43 -0.31
CA GLN A 87 -6.54 -28.37 -0.89
C GLN A 87 -6.87 -27.08 -0.12
N PRO A 88 -5.89 -26.40 0.50
CA PRO A 88 -6.16 -25.14 1.17
C PRO A 88 -6.78 -24.22 0.13
N HIS A 89 -8.08 -23.94 0.27
CA HIS A 89 -8.82 -23.13 -0.68
C HIS A 89 -8.02 -21.85 -0.91
N ASN A 90 -7.70 -21.57 -2.17
CA ASN A 90 -6.90 -20.41 -2.54
C ASN A 90 -7.77 -19.15 -2.44
N TRP A 91 -8.05 -18.73 -1.19
CA TRP A 91 -8.91 -17.60 -0.86
C TRP A 91 -8.50 -16.32 -1.58
N LYS A 92 -7.22 -16.15 -1.89
CA LYS A 92 -6.71 -15.02 -2.66
C LYS A 92 -7.27 -15.01 -4.09
N GLN A 93 -7.22 -16.14 -4.80
CA GLN A 93 -7.77 -16.26 -6.15
C GLN A 93 -9.29 -16.10 -6.14
N ILE A 94 -9.98 -16.66 -5.14
CA ILE A 94 -11.44 -16.53 -5.00
C ILE A 94 -11.83 -15.06 -4.80
N ILE A 95 -11.14 -14.34 -3.91
CA ILE A 95 -11.39 -12.90 -3.68
C ILE A 95 -11.10 -12.08 -4.94
N GLU A 96 -10.02 -12.40 -5.66
CA GLU A 96 -9.62 -11.70 -6.88
C GLU A 96 -10.65 -11.91 -8.01
N TYR A 97 -11.04 -13.15 -8.29
CA TYR A 97 -12.07 -13.46 -9.28
C TYR A 97 -13.43 -12.90 -8.87
N GLY A 98 -13.80 -13.00 -7.58
CA GLY A 98 -15.03 -12.41 -7.05
C GLY A 98 -15.07 -10.90 -7.26
N TYR A 99 -13.96 -10.21 -7.01
CA TYR A 99 -13.84 -8.79 -7.26
C TYR A 99 -14.02 -8.43 -8.75
N TYR A 100 -13.36 -9.15 -9.67
CA TYR A 100 -13.52 -8.91 -11.11
C TYR A 100 -14.93 -9.23 -11.61
N ALA A 101 -15.57 -10.27 -11.08
CA ALA A 101 -16.95 -10.60 -11.41
C ALA A 101 -17.92 -9.45 -11.05
N VAL A 102 -17.79 -8.89 -9.84
CA VAL A 102 -18.58 -7.72 -9.40
C VAL A 102 -18.29 -6.49 -10.27
N LEU A 103 -17.02 -6.23 -10.58
CA LEU A 103 -16.62 -5.12 -11.45
C LEU A 103 -17.26 -5.24 -12.84
N ILE A 104 -17.18 -6.42 -13.47
CA ILE A 104 -17.77 -6.68 -14.78
C ILE A 104 -19.29 -6.53 -14.72
N ALA A 105 -19.96 -7.04 -13.68
CA ALA A 105 -21.39 -6.89 -13.51
C ALA A 105 -21.81 -5.40 -13.43
N PHE A 106 -21.06 -4.55 -12.73
CA PHE A 106 -21.35 -3.12 -12.68
C PHE A 106 -21.08 -2.40 -14.00
N LEU A 107 -19.99 -2.73 -14.70
CA LEU A 107 -19.69 -2.17 -16.02
C LEU A 107 -20.77 -2.56 -17.04
N LEU A 108 -21.18 -3.83 -17.05
CA LEU A 108 -22.26 -4.33 -17.89
C LEU A 108 -23.58 -3.61 -17.57
N ARG A 109 -23.90 -3.42 -16.29
CA ARG A 109 -25.07 -2.65 -15.86
C ARG A 109 -25.06 -1.22 -16.42
N ILE A 110 -23.91 -0.53 -16.42
CA ILE A 110 -23.79 0.81 -17.01
C ILE A 110 -24.10 0.76 -18.51
N LEU A 111 -23.49 -0.18 -19.25
CA LEU A 111 -23.70 -0.32 -20.69
C LEU A 111 -25.17 -0.63 -21.03
N LEU A 112 -25.79 -1.56 -20.29
CA LEU A 112 -27.21 -1.90 -20.46
C LEU A 112 -28.12 -0.71 -20.14
N THR A 113 -27.80 0.07 -19.11
CA THR A 113 -28.58 1.27 -18.75
C THR A 113 -28.47 2.34 -19.85
N MET A 114 -27.26 2.58 -20.37
CA MET A 114 -27.06 3.50 -21.49
C MET A 114 -27.79 3.04 -22.75
N GLY A 115 -27.74 1.73 -23.06
CA GLY A 115 -28.47 1.12 -24.16
C GLY A 115 -29.98 1.27 -24.01
N TYR A 116 -30.51 1.04 -22.80
CA TYR A 116 -31.92 1.23 -22.48
C TYR A 116 -32.37 2.68 -22.67
N ILE A 117 -31.61 3.65 -22.15
CA ILE A 117 -31.92 5.07 -22.31
C ILE A 117 -31.89 5.46 -23.80
N ARG A 118 -30.89 4.99 -24.55
CA ARG A 118 -30.79 5.24 -26.00
C ARG A 118 -31.98 4.66 -26.76
N TYR A 119 -32.38 3.44 -26.44
CA TYR A 119 -33.56 2.79 -27.03
C TYR A 119 -34.84 3.56 -26.67
N ALA A 120 -35.01 3.95 -25.41
CA ALA A 120 -36.18 4.70 -24.95
C ALA A 120 -36.29 6.04 -25.67
N ILE A 121 -35.19 6.80 -25.79
CA ILE A 121 -35.17 8.08 -26.51
C ILE A 121 -35.66 7.87 -27.95
N ASN A 122 -35.11 6.90 -28.68
CA ASN A 122 -35.46 6.63 -30.07
C ASN A 122 -36.93 6.20 -30.27
N LYS A 123 -37.55 5.57 -29.26
CA LYS A 123 -38.94 5.08 -29.33
C LYS A 123 -39.97 6.19 -29.07
N PHE A 124 -39.64 7.16 -28.21
CA PHE A 124 -40.57 8.22 -27.78
C PHE A 124 -40.37 9.54 -28.54
N GLU A 125 -39.58 9.55 -29.63
CA GLU A 125 -39.34 10.74 -30.46
C GLU A 125 -40.65 11.22 -31.11
N MET A 126 -41.24 12.32 -30.61
CA MET A 126 -42.42 12.94 -31.24
C MET A 126 -42.04 13.98 -32.31
N SER A 127 -40.89 14.64 -32.18
CA SER A 127 -40.34 15.55 -33.19
C SER A 127 -38.85 15.79 -32.93
N LYS A 128 -38.04 15.87 -34.00
CA LYS A 128 -36.63 16.25 -33.92
C LYS A 128 -36.48 17.70 -34.35
N LEU A 129 -36.10 18.57 -33.40
CA LEU A 129 -35.48 19.85 -33.73
C LEU A 129 -33.99 19.76 -33.37
N GLY A 130 -33.22 19.13 -34.24
CA GLY A 130 -31.77 18.93 -34.06
C GLY A 130 -31.39 18.10 -32.81
N SER A 131 -30.86 18.76 -31.79
CA SER A 131 -30.41 18.15 -30.52
C SER A 131 -31.50 18.01 -29.46
N VAL A 132 -32.69 18.59 -29.67
CA VAL A 132 -33.81 18.58 -28.70
C VAL A 132 -34.84 17.52 -29.09
N VAL A 133 -35.29 16.75 -28.09
CA VAL A 133 -36.30 15.68 -28.20
C VAL A 133 -37.44 15.97 -27.22
N PHE A 134 -38.66 16.05 -27.75
CA PHE A 134 -39.87 16.24 -26.95
C PHE A 134 -40.52 14.89 -26.61
N VAL A 135 -40.84 14.71 -25.32
CA VAL A 135 -41.47 13.49 -24.78
C VAL A 135 -42.77 13.83 -24.05
N LYS A 136 -43.69 12.86 -23.98
CA LYS A 136 -44.97 13.03 -23.29
C LYS A 136 -44.79 13.21 -21.77
N LYS A 137 -45.76 13.87 -21.12
CA LYS A 137 -45.81 14.11 -19.66
C LYS A 137 -45.57 12.87 -18.79
N ASN A 138 -46.08 11.72 -19.21
CA ASN A 138 -46.01 10.45 -18.46
C ASN A 138 -44.74 9.62 -18.76
N SER A 139 -43.81 10.16 -19.55
CA SER A 139 -42.53 9.51 -19.80
C SER A 139 -41.69 9.46 -18.52
N LYS A 140 -41.05 8.30 -18.28
CA LYS A 140 -40.13 8.12 -17.13
C LYS A 140 -38.89 9.01 -17.22
N ILE A 141 -38.39 9.27 -18.43
CA ILE A 141 -37.21 10.08 -18.69
C ILE A 141 -37.68 11.41 -19.29
N LYS A 142 -37.51 12.51 -18.55
CA LYS A 142 -37.92 13.87 -18.97
C LYS A 142 -37.09 14.93 -18.26
N ASN A 143 -37.01 16.12 -18.88
CA ASN A 143 -36.30 17.30 -18.39
C ASN A 143 -34.87 16.97 -17.98
N CYS A 144 -34.12 16.36 -18.89
CA CYS A 144 -32.77 15.92 -18.61
C CYS A 144 -31.93 15.82 -19.89
N THR A 145 -30.62 15.86 -19.73
CA THR A 145 -29.66 15.64 -20.81
C THR A 145 -29.13 14.21 -20.81
N PHE A 146 -29.10 13.60 -22.00
CA PHE A 146 -28.39 12.35 -22.25
C PHE A 146 -27.43 12.52 -23.43
N LEU A 147 -26.12 12.49 -23.14
CA LEU A 147 -25.04 12.73 -24.11
C LEU A 147 -25.23 14.07 -24.84
N ASN A 148 -25.55 14.04 -26.14
CA ASN A 148 -25.76 15.22 -26.98
C ASN A 148 -27.25 15.52 -27.23
N LYS A 149 -28.16 14.91 -26.47
CA LYS A 149 -29.60 15.05 -26.60
C LYS A 149 -30.21 15.68 -25.36
N ILE A 150 -31.03 16.70 -25.58
CA ILE A 150 -31.82 17.38 -24.56
C ILE A 150 -33.25 16.83 -24.62
N ILE A 151 -33.75 16.29 -23.51
CA ILE A 151 -35.06 15.61 -23.44
C ILE A 151 -36.01 16.47 -22.62
N ILE A 152 -37.17 16.83 -23.18
CA ILE A 152 -38.07 17.84 -22.60
C ILE A 152 -39.50 17.33 -22.55
N ASP A 153 -40.16 17.57 -21.42
CA ASP A 153 -41.59 17.35 -21.27
C ASP A 153 -42.39 18.33 -22.14
N SER A 154 -43.11 17.79 -23.14
CA SER A 154 -43.92 18.57 -24.07
C SER A 154 -45.13 19.26 -23.41
N SER A 155 -45.46 18.93 -22.16
CA SER A 155 -46.56 19.56 -21.41
C SER A 155 -46.17 20.87 -20.72
N LEU A 156 -44.88 21.22 -20.68
CA LEU A 156 -44.41 22.51 -20.15
C LEU A 156 -44.82 23.66 -21.08
N THR A 157 -45.02 24.85 -20.51
CA THR A 157 -45.26 26.07 -21.30
C THR A 157 -44.03 26.41 -22.15
N ILE A 158 -44.20 27.18 -23.21
CA ILE A 158 -43.10 27.56 -24.13
C ILE A 158 -41.96 28.26 -23.37
N GLU A 159 -42.28 29.11 -22.39
CA GLU A 159 -41.27 29.79 -21.58
C GLU A 159 -40.54 28.84 -20.63
N GLU A 160 -41.25 27.92 -19.96
CA GLU A 160 -40.62 26.88 -19.14
C GLU A 160 -39.73 25.95 -19.98
N GLN A 161 -40.17 25.57 -21.18
CA GLN A 161 -39.38 24.79 -22.12
C GLN A 161 -38.10 25.53 -22.49
N LYS A 162 -38.15 26.82 -22.83
CA LYS A 162 -36.95 27.62 -23.12
C LYS A 162 -35.98 27.65 -21.93
N MET A 163 -36.48 27.80 -20.71
CA MET A 163 -35.64 27.80 -19.50
C MET A 163 -34.97 26.43 -19.28
N VAL A 164 -35.72 25.33 -19.43
CA VAL A 164 -35.17 23.97 -19.34
C VAL A 164 -34.16 23.72 -20.47
N ILE A 165 -34.46 24.08 -21.72
CA ILE A 165 -33.51 23.98 -22.85
C ILE A 165 -32.22 24.71 -22.51
N ARG A 166 -32.31 25.93 -21.98
CA ARG A 166 -31.13 26.73 -21.65
C ARG A 166 -30.27 26.03 -20.61
N HIS A 167 -30.85 25.53 -19.52
CA HIS A 167 -30.13 24.77 -18.49
C HIS A 167 -29.51 23.49 -19.05
N GLU A 168 -30.30 22.65 -19.73
CA GLU A 168 -29.85 21.38 -20.29
C GLU A 168 -28.75 21.57 -21.37
N SER A 169 -28.82 22.67 -22.13
CA SER A 169 -27.79 23.00 -23.12
C SER A 169 -26.40 23.18 -22.50
N VAL A 170 -26.32 23.60 -21.24
CA VAL A 170 -25.04 23.73 -20.53
C VAL A 170 -24.40 22.37 -20.33
N HIS A 171 -25.18 21.34 -19.98
CA HIS A 171 -24.65 19.98 -19.82
C HIS A 171 -24.09 19.40 -21.11
N VAL A 172 -24.74 19.69 -22.25
CA VAL A 172 -24.25 19.29 -23.57
C VAL A 172 -22.98 20.06 -23.92
N LYS A 173 -23.03 21.41 -23.86
CA LYS A 173 -21.94 22.31 -24.24
C LYS A 173 -20.67 22.07 -23.42
N GLN A 174 -20.83 21.79 -22.13
CA GLN A 174 -19.72 21.56 -21.22
C GLN A 174 -19.30 20.09 -21.11
N GLY A 175 -20.03 19.16 -21.74
CA GLY A 175 -19.68 17.74 -21.76
C GLY A 175 -19.89 17.01 -20.42
N HIS A 176 -20.81 17.46 -19.56
CA HIS A 176 -21.04 16.89 -18.23
C HIS A 176 -21.39 15.38 -18.27
N GLY A 177 -21.90 14.87 -19.41
CA GLY A 177 -22.13 13.44 -19.61
C GLY A 177 -20.86 12.59 -19.53
N PHE A 178 -19.73 13.10 -20.04
CA PHE A 178 -18.44 12.39 -19.98
C PHE A 178 -17.88 12.35 -18.57
N ASP A 179 -18.00 13.46 -17.83
CA ASP A 179 -17.59 13.55 -16.43
C ASP A 179 -18.37 12.56 -15.55
N LYS A 180 -19.70 12.48 -15.75
CA LYS A 180 -20.56 11.50 -15.07
C LYS A 180 -20.17 10.07 -15.42
N LEU A 181 -19.82 9.79 -16.68
CA LEU A 181 -19.35 8.46 -17.10
C LEU A 181 -18.02 8.10 -16.42
N LEU A 182 -17.05 9.02 -16.43
CA LEU A 182 -15.74 8.84 -15.79
C LEU A 182 -15.88 8.51 -14.29
N VAL A 183 -16.72 9.26 -13.58
CA VAL A 183 -16.95 9.05 -12.15
C VAL A 183 -17.72 7.76 -11.89
N ASN A 184 -18.67 7.37 -12.75
CA ASN A 184 -19.33 6.08 -12.62
C ASN A 184 -18.38 4.90 -12.86
N ILE A 185 -17.45 5.00 -13.81
CA ILE A 185 -16.38 4.00 -14.00
C ILE A 185 -15.52 3.91 -12.73
N ALA A 186 -15.13 5.05 -12.15
CA ALA A 186 -14.41 5.08 -10.89
C ALA A 186 -15.20 4.45 -9.73
N CYS A 187 -16.52 4.67 -9.66
CA CYS A 187 -17.41 4.00 -8.69
C CYS A 187 -17.44 2.49 -8.91
N CYS A 188 -17.42 2.00 -10.16
CA CYS A 188 -17.34 0.56 -10.42
C CYS A 188 -16.02 -0.04 -9.93
N ILE A 189 -14.90 0.64 -10.18
CA ILE A 189 -13.57 0.19 -9.71
C ILE A 189 -13.48 0.27 -8.18
N LEU A 190 -14.11 1.26 -7.55
CA LEU A 190 -14.01 1.48 -6.10
C LEU A 190 -15.35 1.22 -5.41
N TRP A 191 -16.09 0.19 -5.86
CA TRP A 191 -17.46 -0.07 -5.41
C TRP A 191 -17.56 -0.28 -3.89
N PHE A 192 -16.49 -0.79 -3.27
CA PHE A 192 -16.37 -1.00 -1.84
C PHE A 192 -16.06 0.28 -1.04
N ASN A 193 -15.61 1.36 -1.70
CA ASN A 193 -15.22 2.60 -1.05
C ASN A 193 -16.42 3.56 -0.98
N PRO A 194 -16.96 3.90 0.20
CA PRO A 194 -18.12 4.78 0.31
C PRO A 194 -17.85 6.23 -0.17
N ILE A 195 -16.59 6.68 -0.13
CA ILE A 195 -16.22 8.07 -0.43
C ILE A 195 -16.38 8.38 -1.92
N ILE A 196 -16.20 7.39 -2.82
CA ILE A 196 -16.39 7.63 -4.26
C ILE A 196 -17.84 8.02 -4.59
N TYR A 197 -18.80 7.54 -3.80
CA TYR A 197 -20.21 7.93 -3.97
C TYR A 197 -20.46 9.36 -3.49
N LEU A 198 -19.74 9.83 -2.47
CA LEU A 198 -19.75 11.24 -2.06
C LEU A 198 -19.09 12.12 -3.13
N TRP A 199 -18.03 11.63 -3.78
CA TRP A 199 -17.40 12.28 -4.92
C TRP A 199 -18.37 12.45 -6.08
N ARG A 200 -19.15 11.40 -6.39
CA ARG A 200 -20.21 11.45 -7.40
C ARG A 200 -21.25 12.53 -7.10
N ILE A 201 -21.70 12.61 -5.85
CA ILE A 201 -22.65 13.66 -5.43
C ILE A 201 -22.01 15.06 -5.57
N ALA A 202 -20.72 15.21 -5.25
CA ALA A 202 -20.03 16.49 -5.34
C ALA A 202 -19.88 16.97 -6.79
N ILE A 203 -19.50 16.09 -7.73
CA ILE A 203 -19.39 16.47 -9.15
C ILE A 203 -20.76 16.79 -9.74
N ASP A 204 -21.80 16.02 -9.38
CA ASP A 204 -23.17 16.26 -9.83
C ASP A 204 -23.67 17.63 -9.37
N ASN A 205 -23.52 17.94 -8.08
CA ASN A 205 -23.86 19.26 -7.55
C ASN A 205 -23.10 20.38 -8.27
N ASN A 206 -21.81 20.20 -8.54
CA ASN A 206 -21.02 21.22 -9.22
C ASN A 206 -21.47 21.43 -10.67
N HIS A 207 -21.90 20.38 -11.37
CA HIS A 207 -22.50 20.51 -12.71
C HIS A 207 -23.81 21.28 -12.68
N GLU A 208 -24.68 20.99 -11.70
CA GLU A 208 -25.93 21.74 -11.51
C GLU A 208 -25.63 23.21 -11.21
N PHE A 209 -24.64 23.52 -10.36
CA PHE A 209 -24.27 24.91 -10.07
C PHE A 209 -23.76 25.66 -11.30
N LEU A 210 -23.01 25.01 -12.19
CA LEU A 210 -22.57 25.61 -13.46
C LEU A 210 -23.73 25.89 -14.40
N ALA A 211 -24.67 24.94 -14.49
CA ALA A 211 -25.85 25.09 -15.34
C ALA A 211 -26.82 26.15 -14.78
N ASP A 212 -26.99 26.21 -13.45
CA ASP A 212 -27.77 27.22 -12.76
C ASP A 212 -27.15 28.62 -12.91
N GLU A 213 -25.82 28.75 -12.79
CA GLU A 213 -25.08 30.00 -13.00
C GLU A 213 -25.34 30.56 -14.42
N GLU A 214 -25.07 29.75 -15.46
CA GLU A 214 -25.22 30.18 -16.87
C GLU A 214 -26.70 30.39 -17.28
N ALA A 215 -27.65 29.68 -16.68
CA ALA A 215 -29.08 29.93 -16.91
C ALA A 215 -29.55 31.25 -16.25
N SER A 216 -29.06 31.54 -15.05
CA SER A 216 -29.43 32.73 -14.27
C SER A 216 -28.82 34.04 -14.78
N GLU A 217 -27.93 34.00 -15.78
CA GLU A 217 -27.43 35.19 -16.47
C GLU A 217 -28.52 35.87 -17.32
N THR A 218 -29.45 35.08 -17.86
CA THR A 218 -30.49 35.57 -18.79
C THR A 218 -31.91 35.48 -18.22
N ILE A 219 -32.12 34.67 -17.18
CA ILE A 219 -33.43 34.43 -16.58
C ILE A 219 -33.43 35.01 -15.16
N ASP A 220 -34.50 35.67 -14.76
CA ASP A 220 -34.67 36.14 -13.38
C ASP A 220 -34.56 34.97 -12.39
N LYS A 221 -33.76 35.15 -11.33
CA LYS A 221 -33.45 34.09 -10.36
C LYS A 221 -34.68 33.58 -9.62
N ASN A 222 -35.68 34.42 -9.36
CA ASN A 222 -36.89 34.01 -8.63
C ASN A 222 -37.80 33.18 -9.53
N VAL A 223 -37.97 33.61 -10.77
CA VAL A 223 -38.72 32.86 -11.79
C VAL A 223 -38.06 31.50 -12.01
N TYR A 224 -36.74 31.49 -12.18
CA TYR A 224 -35.99 30.26 -12.38
C TYR A 224 -36.03 29.30 -11.17
N ALA A 225 -35.83 29.82 -9.96
CA ALA A 225 -35.93 29.01 -8.74
C ALA A 225 -37.33 28.42 -8.53
N SER A 226 -38.38 29.17 -8.89
CA SER A 226 -39.77 28.69 -8.83
C SER A 226 -40.03 27.56 -9.82
N LEU A 227 -39.47 27.67 -11.04
CA LEU A 227 -39.50 26.58 -12.02
C LEU A 227 -38.80 25.33 -11.48
N LEU A 228 -37.59 25.46 -10.95
CA LEU A 228 -36.85 24.31 -10.37
C LEU A 228 -37.65 23.64 -9.24
N LEU A 229 -38.31 24.43 -8.39
CA LEU A 229 -39.16 23.92 -7.31
C LEU A 229 -40.40 23.19 -7.85
N ASN A 230 -41.05 23.73 -8.89
CA ASN A 230 -42.21 23.11 -9.54
C ASN A 230 -41.84 21.78 -10.24
N LEU A 231 -40.71 21.75 -10.94
CA LEU A 231 -40.22 20.52 -11.59
C LEU A 231 -39.88 19.43 -10.56
N ALA A 232 -39.33 19.81 -9.40
CA ALA A 232 -39.03 18.86 -8.32
C ALA A 232 -40.31 18.31 -7.66
N SER A 233 -41.32 19.16 -7.40
CA SER A 233 -42.56 18.76 -6.72
C SER A 233 -43.44 17.81 -7.54
N GLN A 234 -43.35 17.86 -8.88
CA GLN A 234 -44.13 17.00 -9.78
C GLN A 234 -43.65 15.54 -9.88
N THR A 235 -42.60 15.14 -9.15
CA THR A 235 -41.96 13.81 -9.27
C THR A 235 -42.35 12.78 -8.20
N ASN A 236 -43.32 13.10 -7.33
CA ASN A 236 -43.64 12.34 -6.11
C ASN A 236 -44.25 10.93 -6.27
N ASN A 237 -44.33 10.35 -7.47
CA ASN A 237 -44.87 9.00 -7.66
C ASN A 237 -43.94 8.12 -8.53
N SER A 238 -42.87 7.54 -7.95
CA SER A 238 -42.18 6.33 -8.45
C SER A 238 -40.90 6.04 -7.64
N VAL A 239 -40.67 4.77 -7.29
CA VAL A 239 -39.46 4.20 -6.63
C VAL A 239 -38.23 4.20 -7.57
N ALA A 240 -38.17 5.09 -8.57
CA ALA A 240 -37.07 5.21 -9.51
C ALA A 240 -36.46 6.61 -9.43
N ASN A 241 -35.13 6.66 -9.32
CA ASN A 241 -34.30 7.88 -9.27
C ASN A 241 -34.56 8.76 -10.50
N ASN A 242 -35.51 9.68 -10.37
CA ASN A 242 -35.76 10.74 -11.33
C ASN A 242 -34.88 11.95 -11.00
N PHE A 243 -34.69 12.80 -11.99
CA PHE A 243 -33.89 14.02 -12.04
C PHE A 243 -34.07 15.02 -10.86
N SER A 244 -35.02 14.76 -9.94
CA SER A 244 -35.40 15.59 -8.80
C SER A 244 -34.69 15.31 -7.46
N GLN A 245 -33.83 14.29 -7.36
CA GLN A 245 -33.19 13.93 -6.08
C GLN A 245 -31.72 14.39 -5.93
N LEU A 246 -31.37 15.55 -6.50
CA LEU A 246 -30.20 16.31 -6.03
C LEU A 246 -30.69 17.39 -5.05
N PRO A 247 -29.93 17.73 -3.99
CA PRO A 247 -30.42 18.62 -2.94
C PRO A 247 -30.71 20.02 -3.49
N LEU A 248 -31.97 20.24 -3.90
CA LEU A 248 -32.49 21.51 -4.43
C LEU A 248 -32.11 22.69 -3.54
N LYS A 249 -32.09 22.45 -2.23
CA LYS A 249 -31.59 23.39 -1.21
C LYS A 249 -30.21 23.95 -1.58
N ASN A 250 -29.24 23.10 -1.92
CA ASN A 250 -27.87 23.53 -2.21
C ASN A 250 -27.80 24.33 -3.50
N ARG A 251 -28.57 23.94 -4.52
CA ARG A 251 -28.67 24.67 -5.81
C ARG A 251 -29.20 26.08 -5.62
N ILE A 252 -30.35 26.21 -4.95
CA ILE A 252 -30.95 27.50 -4.63
C ILE A 252 -29.99 28.33 -3.76
N MET A 253 -29.43 27.74 -2.70
CA MET A 253 -28.49 28.44 -1.82
C MET A 253 -27.26 28.97 -2.57
N MET A 254 -26.68 28.20 -3.50
CA MET A 254 -25.51 28.64 -4.26
C MET A 254 -25.86 29.65 -5.37
N MET A 255 -27.06 29.59 -5.95
CA MET A 255 -27.56 30.57 -6.94
C MET A 255 -27.73 31.98 -6.37
N TYR A 256 -28.19 32.08 -5.10
CA TYR A 256 -28.35 33.36 -4.38
C TYR A 256 -27.09 33.79 -3.61
N LYS A 257 -26.06 32.96 -3.58
CA LYS A 257 -24.82 33.27 -2.86
C LYS A 257 -24.06 34.39 -3.56
N LYS A 258 -23.61 35.39 -2.79
CA LYS A 258 -22.71 36.43 -3.30
C LYS A 258 -21.41 35.80 -3.81
N PRO A 259 -20.91 36.17 -5.00
CA PRO A 259 -19.63 35.68 -5.52
C PRO A 259 -18.50 35.91 -4.53
N ASN A 260 -17.65 34.90 -4.35
CA ASN A 260 -16.48 35.01 -3.49
C ASN A 260 -15.44 35.95 -4.11
N ASN A 261 -14.68 36.65 -3.25
CA ASN A 261 -13.58 37.52 -3.68
C ASN A 261 -12.55 36.70 -4.49
N PRO A 262 -12.09 37.19 -5.67
CA PRO A 262 -11.12 36.49 -6.52
C PRO A 262 -9.83 36.05 -5.79
N VAL A 263 -9.40 36.74 -4.73
CA VAL A 263 -8.24 36.33 -3.90
C VAL A 263 -8.43 34.92 -3.30
N LYS A 264 -9.68 34.49 -3.03
CA LYS A 264 -9.97 33.12 -2.56
C LYS A 264 -9.57 32.03 -3.57
N ARG A 265 -9.29 32.37 -4.83
CA ARG A 265 -8.69 31.44 -5.81
C ARG A 265 -7.32 30.94 -5.36
N LEU A 266 -6.60 31.67 -4.51
CA LEU A 266 -5.33 31.20 -3.93
C LEU A 266 -5.50 29.94 -3.06
N THR A 267 -6.71 29.67 -2.55
CA THR A 267 -7.01 28.44 -1.78
C THR A 267 -6.73 27.17 -2.58
N TYR A 268 -6.82 27.21 -3.92
CA TYR A 268 -6.53 26.05 -4.77
C TYR A 268 -5.03 25.70 -4.79
N PHE A 269 -4.13 26.62 -4.42
CA PHE A 269 -2.71 26.29 -4.26
C PHE A 269 -2.46 25.33 -3.09
N ALA A 270 -3.37 25.22 -2.13
CA ALA A 270 -3.29 24.22 -1.06
C ALA A 270 -3.33 22.76 -1.58
N VAL A 271 -3.75 22.56 -2.83
CA VAL A 271 -3.78 21.26 -3.50
C VAL A 271 -2.37 20.78 -3.87
N ILE A 272 -1.46 21.68 -4.19
CA ILE A 272 -0.08 21.34 -4.59
C ILE A 272 0.68 20.57 -3.49
N PRO A 273 0.81 21.09 -2.25
CA PRO A 273 1.48 20.34 -1.18
C PRO A 273 0.75 19.04 -0.85
N LEU A 274 -0.58 19.00 -1.00
CA LEU A 274 -1.36 17.78 -0.78
C LEU A 274 -1.01 16.68 -1.79
N VAL A 275 -0.89 17.04 -3.07
CA VAL A 275 -0.44 16.12 -4.14
C VAL A 275 0.99 15.64 -3.88
N LEU A 276 1.90 16.53 -3.43
CA LEU A 276 3.27 16.16 -3.11
C LEU A 276 3.35 15.17 -1.93
N VAL A 277 2.59 15.43 -0.86
CA VAL A 277 2.52 14.53 0.31
C VAL A 277 1.96 13.16 -0.08
N CYS A 278 0.85 13.13 -0.83
CA CYS A 278 0.29 11.88 -1.34
C CYS A 278 1.27 11.14 -2.27
N SER A 279 2.00 11.87 -3.11
CA SER A 279 3.01 11.29 -4.00
C SER A 279 4.14 10.65 -3.18
N PHE A 280 4.67 11.35 -2.18
CA PHE A 280 5.72 10.79 -1.32
C PHE A 280 5.26 9.55 -0.54
N ALA A 281 4.01 9.55 -0.07
CA ALA A 281 3.44 8.49 0.76
C ALA A 281 3.02 7.24 -0.05
N PHE A 282 2.46 7.41 -1.25
CA PHE A 282 1.75 6.33 -1.95
C PHE A 282 2.39 5.84 -3.26
N VAL A 283 3.32 6.60 -3.85
CA VAL A 283 4.06 6.17 -5.06
C VAL A 283 4.73 4.83 -4.83
N ASN A 284 4.62 3.92 -5.80
CA ASN A 284 5.23 2.62 -5.74
C ASN A 284 6.74 2.77 -5.99
N ARG A 285 7.59 2.12 -5.19
CA ARG A 285 9.03 2.18 -5.37
C ARG A 285 9.51 0.81 -5.77
N LYS A 286 10.06 0.72 -6.99
CA LYS A 286 10.62 -0.52 -7.54
C LYS A 286 12.13 -0.33 -7.59
N GLU A 287 12.88 -1.31 -7.08
CA GLU A 287 14.35 -1.26 -7.17
C GLU A 287 14.77 -2.05 -8.41
N VAL A 288 15.48 -1.40 -9.33
CA VAL A 288 16.02 -2.03 -10.53
C VAL A 288 17.54 -2.03 -10.43
N ILE A 289 18.12 -3.22 -10.40
CA ILE A 289 19.57 -3.42 -10.42
C ILE A 289 20.00 -3.39 -11.89
N VAL A 290 20.83 -2.42 -12.28
CA VAL A 290 21.37 -2.33 -13.65
C VAL A 290 22.78 -2.92 -13.64
N GLU A 291 22.96 -4.04 -14.33
CA GLU A 291 24.27 -4.65 -14.58
C GLU A 291 24.88 -4.01 -15.84
N LYS A 292 26.09 -3.45 -15.72
CA LYS A 292 26.76 -2.76 -16.82
C LYS A 292 27.54 -3.78 -17.66
N GLU A 293 27.08 -4.09 -18.87
CA GLU A 293 27.92 -4.79 -19.85
C GLU A 293 29.12 -3.92 -20.21
N ARG A 294 30.33 -4.36 -19.82
CA ARG A 294 31.58 -3.79 -20.34
C ARG A 294 31.85 -4.43 -21.71
N MET A 295 31.80 -3.63 -22.77
CA MET A 295 32.41 -3.96 -24.06
C MET A 295 33.85 -4.44 -23.83
N SER A 296 34.11 -5.69 -24.19
CA SER A 296 35.43 -6.31 -24.16
C SER A 296 36.25 -5.80 -25.34
N ASN A 297 37.16 -4.85 -25.08
CA ASN A 297 38.29 -4.64 -25.98
C ASN A 297 39.26 -5.82 -25.81
N GLN A 298 39.25 -6.73 -26.78
CA GLN A 298 40.32 -7.69 -27.00
C GLN A 298 41.63 -6.92 -27.26
N LEU A 299 42.60 -7.07 -26.34
CA LEU A 299 44.01 -6.98 -26.70
C LEU A 299 44.65 -8.31 -26.29
N GLN A 300 44.99 -9.09 -27.33
CA GLN A 300 45.83 -10.27 -27.25
C GLN A 300 47.14 -9.94 -26.54
N SER A 301 47.47 -10.70 -25.50
CA SER A 301 48.85 -10.87 -25.05
C SER A 301 49.10 -12.37 -24.92
N THR A 302 49.55 -12.97 -26.01
CA THR A 302 50.30 -14.22 -26.00
C THR A 302 51.61 -13.99 -25.25
N ARG A 303 51.82 -14.65 -24.11
CA ARG A 303 53.17 -14.87 -23.59
C ARG A 303 53.38 -16.33 -23.23
N LYS A 304 54.22 -16.96 -24.05
CA LYS A 304 54.94 -18.19 -23.77
C LYS A 304 55.70 -18.04 -22.45
N VAL A 305 55.63 -19.08 -21.64
CA VAL A 305 56.46 -19.26 -20.45
C VAL A 305 57.89 -19.52 -20.92
N ASP A 306 58.84 -18.74 -20.40
CA ASP A 306 60.26 -19.06 -20.49
C ASP A 306 60.91 -18.96 -19.11
N PHE A 307 61.72 -19.96 -18.80
CA PHE A 307 62.22 -20.28 -17.47
C PHE A 307 63.72 -19.97 -17.46
N SER A 308 64.16 -18.86 -16.87
CA SER A 308 65.53 -18.79 -16.34
C SER A 308 65.80 -17.63 -15.37
N LYS A 309 66.55 -17.98 -14.32
CA LYS A 309 67.53 -17.20 -13.55
C LYS A 309 67.05 -16.17 -12.52
N THR A 310 67.12 -16.64 -11.28
CA THR A 310 67.53 -15.99 -10.03
C THR A 310 68.46 -14.78 -10.20
N ASN A 311 68.16 -13.66 -9.53
CA ASN A 311 69.07 -13.04 -8.55
C ASN A 311 68.43 -11.94 -7.70
N TYR A 312 68.92 -11.90 -6.47
CA TYR A 312 68.66 -11.00 -5.35
C TYR A 312 68.67 -9.51 -5.70
N PHE A 313 67.67 -8.77 -5.18
CA PHE A 313 67.88 -7.42 -4.67
C PHE A 313 67.05 -7.22 -3.38
N LEU A 314 67.76 -6.99 -2.29
CA LEU A 314 67.25 -6.46 -1.03
C LEU A 314 66.71 -5.05 -1.26
N SER A 315 65.50 -4.78 -0.80
CA SER A 315 65.04 -3.43 -0.48
C SER A 315 64.14 -3.53 0.74
N ASN A 316 64.66 -3.03 1.86
CA ASN A 316 63.95 -2.83 3.11
C ASN A 316 62.68 -2.01 2.87
N GLY A 317 61.54 -2.61 3.14
CA GLY A 317 60.27 -1.93 3.34
C GLY A 317 59.57 -2.61 4.51
N ILE A 318 59.61 -1.97 5.67
CA ILE A 318 58.79 -2.32 6.82
C ILE A 318 57.33 -2.22 6.36
N VAL A 319 56.70 -3.35 6.07
CA VAL A 319 55.25 -3.42 5.93
C VAL A 319 54.71 -3.61 7.33
N GLU A 320 54.26 -2.51 7.94
CA GLU A 320 53.40 -2.55 9.11
C GLU A 320 52.18 -3.40 8.77
N ASN A 321 52.11 -4.56 9.43
CA ASN A 321 51.02 -5.50 9.32
C ASN A 321 49.85 -4.98 10.16
N ASN A 322 49.17 -3.94 9.69
CA ASN A 322 47.89 -3.51 10.25
C ASN A 322 46.80 -4.47 9.74
N ASN A 323 46.76 -5.67 10.34
CA ASN A 323 45.56 -6.49 10.39
C ASN A 323 44.49 -5.69 11.15
N LEU A 324 43.73 -4.87 10.43
CA LEU A 324 42.43 -4.38 10.87
C LEU A 324 41.53 -5.61 11.02
N MET A 325 41.56 -6.25 12.19
CA MET A 325 40.55 -7.23 12.57
C MET A 325 39.20 -6.53 12.50
N GLU A 326 38.32 -6.94 11.56
CA GLU A 326 36.97 -6.40 11.46
C GLU A 326 36.27 -6.52 12.82
N GLU A 327 35.91 -5.39 13.43
CA GLU A 327 35.30 -5.36 14.77
C GLU A 327 33.90 -6.00 14.71
N GLN A 328 33.63 -7.00 15.56
CA GLN A 328 32.31 -7.66 15.63
C GLN A 328 31.31 -6.74 16.33
N VAL A 329 30.36 -6.16 15.57
CA VAL A 329 29.33 -5.28 16.11
C VAL A 329 27.95 -5.92 15.97
N LEU A 330 27.41 -6.41 17.08
CA LEU A 330 26.08 -7.00 17.15
C LEU A 330 25.07 -5.95 17.63
N ILE A 331 24.03 -5.70 16.83
CA ILE A 331 22.94 -4.80 17.20
C ILE A 331 21.75 -5.62 17.67
N ILE A 332 21.24 -5.33 18.86
CA ILE A 332 20.20 -6.11 19.51
C ILE A 332 18.99 -5.23 19.81
N ASP A 333 17.80 -5.70 19.43
CA ASP A 333 16.53 -5.05 19.71
C ASP A 333 15.72 -5.83 20.74
N ALA A 334 15.26 -5.13 21.78
CA ALA A 334 14.28 -5.65 22.72
C ALA A 334 12.89 -5.24 22.24
N GLY A 335 12.09 -6.19 21.74
CA GLY A 335 10.74 -5.97 21.26
C GLY A 335 9.86 -5.20 22.25
N HIS A 336 8.92 -4.40 21.73
CA HIS A 336 8.01 -3.57 22.52
C HIS A 336 8.71 -2.54 23.45
N GLY A 337 7.99 -1.94 24.39
CA GLY A 337 8.53 -1.01 25.39
C GLY A 337 7.62 0.18 25.65
N GLY A 338 7.67 0.75 26.86
CA GLY A 338 6.88 1.91 27.27
C GLY A 338 5.38 1.67 27.13
N GLU A 339 4.72 2.55 26.36
CA GLU A 339 3.26 2.54 26.12
C GLU A 339 2.77 1.46 25.15
N ASP A 340 3.67 0.63 24.62
CA ASP A 340 3.27 -0.44 23.71
C ASP A 340 2.40 -1.49 24.43
N ASN A 341 1.28 -1.87 23.80
CA ASN A 341 0.33 -2.84 24.34
C ASN A 341 0.83 -4.28 24.15
N SER A 342 1.96 -4.59 24.78
CA SER A 342 2.59 -5.92 24.74
C SER A 342 1.75 -6.95 25.47
N SER A 343 1.82 -8.21 25.04
CA SER A 343 1.12 -9.31 25.68
C SER A 343 1.53 -9.52 27.15
N VAL A 344 0.66 -10.16 27.92
CA VAL A 344 0.89 -10.50 29.34
C VAL A 344 1.02 -12.01 29.46
N ALA A 345 2.08 -12.45 30.15
CA ALA A 345 2.39 -13.84 30.44
C ALA A 345 1.43 -14.42 31.50
N LEU A 346 1.42 -15.74 31.65
CA LEU A 346 0.57 -16.42 32.66
C LEU A 346 0.86 -16.01 34.11
N ASP A 347 2.08 -15.56 34.40
CA ASP A 347 2.52 -15.08 35.73
C ASP A 347 2.36 -13.56 35.93
N GLY A 348 1.75 -12.86 34.97
CA GLY A 348 1.47 -11.43 35.02
C GLY A 348 2.61 -10.54 34.51
N GLN A 349 3.78 -11.10 34.13
CA GLN A 349 4.85 -10.32 33.50
C GLN A 349 4.44 -9.86 32.09
N LYS A 350 4.89 -8.67 31.68
CA LYS A 350 4.65 -8.19 30.31
C LYS A 350 5.75 -8.69 29.38
N GLU A 351 5.38 -9.00 28.13
CA GLU A 351 6.32 -9.44 27.10
C GLU A 351 7.47 -8.45 26.91
N LYS A 352 7.20 -7.14 26.97
CA LYS A 352 8.23 -6.09 26.85
C LYS A 352 9.32 -6.17 27.92
N ASP A 353 8.97 -6.64 29.12
CA ASP A 353 9.89 -6.78 30.26
C ASP A 353 10.72 -8.06 30.11
N LEU A 354 10.08 -9.15 29.65
CA LEU A 354 10.75 -10.40 29.30
C LEU A 354 11.74 -10.21 28.12
N ASN A 355 11.34 -9.46 27.08
CA ASN A 355 12.19 -9.11 25.95
C ASN A 355 13.40 -8.29 26.40
N LEU A 356 13.20 -7.28 27.25
CA LEU A 356 14.31 -6.48 27.79
C LEU A 356 15.26 -7.33 28.63
N ARG A 357 14.72 -8.17 29.52
CA ARG A 357 15.51 -9.10 30.36
C ARG A 357 16.38 -10.01 29.50
N ALA A 358 15.80 -10.65 28.49
CA ALA A 358 16.52 -11.54 27.57
C ALA A 358 17.65 -10.82 26.84
N VAL A 359 17.38 -9.61 26.33
CA VAL A 359 18.40 -8.77 25.66
C VAL A 359 19.54 -8.37 26.59
N MET A 360 19.26 -8.09 27.86
CA MET A 360 20.30 -7.76 28.84
C MET A 360 21.21 -8.95 29.14
N PHE A 361 20.66 -10.16 29.27
CA PHE A 361 21.49 -11.37 29.38
C PHE A 361 22.29 -11.63 28.11
N LEU A 362 21.68 -11.49 26.92
CA LEU A 362 22.38 -11.65 25.65
C LEU A 362 23.54 -10.64 25.50
N LYS A 363 23.34 -9.39 25.90
CA LYS A 363 24.38 -8.37 25.95
C LYS A 363 25.50 -8.75 26.91
N GLU A 364 25.18 -9.19 28.12
CA GLU A 364 26.19 -9.56 29.12
C GLU A 364 27.08 -10.70 28.61
N GLU A 365 26.49 -11.75 28.05
CA GLU A 365 27.22 -12.89 27.48
C GLU A 365 28.03 -12.49 26.23
N ALA A 366 27.52 -11.57 25.40
CA ALA A 366 28.24 -11.06 24.23
C ALA A 366 29.48 -10.25 24.63
N LEU A 367 29.37 -9.40 25.64
CA LEU A 367 30.49 -8.60 26.15
C LEU A 367 31.60 -9.48 26.74
N LYS A 368 31.26 -10.59 27.41
CA LYS A 368 32.24 -11.58 27.89
C LYS A 368 33.07 -12.20 26.76
N ARG A 369 32.52 -12.26 25.54
CA ARG A 369 33.18 -12.77 24.33
C ARG A 369 33.93 -11.69 23.54
N GLY A 370 33.95 -10.45 24.02
CA GLY A 370 34.55 -9.32 23.30
C GLY A 370 33.73 -8.82 22.12
N ILE A 371 32.45 -9.20 22.02
CA ILE A 371 31.54 -8.72 20.98
C ILE A 371 31.02 -7.35 21.37
N LYS A 372 31.16 -6.36 20.48
CA LYS A 372 30.60 -5.02 20.70
C LYS A 372 29.10 -5.05 20.49
N VAL A 373 28.36 -4.60 21.49
CA VAL A 373 26.89 -4.63 21.47
C VAL A 373 26.32 -3.23 21.42
N VAL A 374 25.35 -3.01 20.53
CA VAL A 374 24.50 -1.81 20.52
C VAL A 374 23.05 -2.20 20.69
N LEU A 375 22.38 -1.61 21.66
CA LEU A 375 20.97 -1.87 21.94
C LEU A 375 20.07 -0.80 21.31
N THR A 376 18.89 -1.19 20.81
CA THR A 376 17.85 -0.21 20.44
C THR A 376 17.31 0.52 21.68
N ARG A 377 17.08 -0.22 22.77
CA ARG A 377 16.74 0.30 24.11
C ARG A 377 17.43 -0.49 25.21
N SER A 378 17.70 0.19 26.33
CA SER A 378 18.27 -0.39 27.55
C SER A 378 17.36 -0.24 28.78
N ASP A 379 16.18 0.34 28.58
CA ASP A 379 15.16 0.66 29.57
C ASP A 379 13.75 0.41 28.98
N ASP A 380 12.70 0.58 29.78
CA ASP A 380 11.30 0.42 29.37
C ASP A 380 10.75 1.69 28.69
N ARG A 381 11.43 2.15 27.63
CA ARG A 381 10.95 3.26 26.80
C ARG A 381 10.23 2.77 25.55
N PHE A 382 9.26 3.54 25.09
CA PHE A 382 8.61 3.31 23.81
C PHE A 382 9.53 3.71 22.65
N LEU A 383 9.64 2.84 21.64
CA LEU A 383 10.31 3.12 20.37
C LEU A 383 9.43 2.67 19.21
N SER A 384 9.22 3.56 18.23
CA SER A 384 8.54 3.19 16.99
C SER A 384 9.34 2.13 16.22
N LEU A 385 8.66 1.33 15.38
CA LEU A 385 9.32 0.30 14.58
C LEU A 385 10.43 0.86 13.68
N ARG A 386 10.31 2.10 13.19
CA ARG A 386 11.36 2.72 12.36
C ARG A 386 12.56 3.17 13.17
N ASP A 387 12.35 3.63 14.40
CA ASP A 387 13.45 4.10 15.27
C ASP A 387 14.34 2.96 15.77
N ARG A 388 13.81 1.73 15.78
CA ARG A 388 14.51 0.49 16.10
C ARG A 388 15.42 -0.03 14.98
N LEU A 389 15.26 0.47 13.74
CA LEU A 389 16.14 0.06 12.66
C LEU A 389 17.59 0.48 12.96
N PRO A 390 18.58 -0.41 12.70
CA PRO A 390 19.98 -0.06 12.84
C PRO A 390 20.36 1.24 12.13
N LYS A 391 20.80 2.23 12.90
CA LYS A 391 21.24 3.55 12.38
C LYS A 391 22.73 3.55 12.01
N GLN A 392 23.52 2.73 12.69
CA GLN A 392 24.94 2.52 12.44
C GLN A 392 25.19 1.20 11.70
N GLN A 393 26.36 1.09 11.08
CA GLN A 393 26.80 -0.17 10.49
C GLN A 393 27.16 -1.17 11.59
N GLY A 394 26.84 -2.44 11.35
CA GLY A 394 27.13 -3.55 12.26
C GLY A 394 27.11 -4.86 11.49
N THR A 395 27.63 -5.91 12.13
CA THR A 395 27.76 -7.26 11.58
C THR A 395 26.38 -7.91 11.37
N ALA A 396 25.49 -7.77 12.36
CA ALA A 396 24.15 -8.34 12.31
C ALA A 396 23.18 -7.57 13.22
N PHE A 397 21.89 -7.76 12.94
CA PHE A 397 20.78 -7.25 13.76
C PHE A 397 19.91 -8.40 14.27
N ILE A 398 19.73 -8.50 15.58
CA ILE A 398 18.90 -9.53 16.22
C ILE A 398 17.80 -8.84 17.02
N SER A 399 16.54 -9.12 16.69
CA SER A 399 15.39 -8.67 17.48
C SER A 399 14.85 -9.83 18.32
N ILE A 400 14.63 -9.58 19.61
CA ILE A 400 14.16 -10.57 20.58
C ILE A 400 12.71 -10.27 20.96
N HIS A 401 11.88 -11.29 20.84
CA HIS A 401 10.46 -11.30 21.19
C HIS A 401 10.08 -12.58 21.96
N HIS A 402 8.88 -12.58 22.53
CA HIS A 402 8.25 -13.81 23.00
C HIS A 402 6.82 -13.93 22.44
N ASN A 403 6.46 -15.13 22.02
CA ASN A 403 5.14 -15.41 21.45
C ASN A 403 4.10 -15.52 22.58
N SER A 404 2.82 -15.27 22.30
CA SER A 404 1.75 -15.30 23.31
C SER A 404 0.45 -15.96 22.80
N LYS A 405 0.56 -16.87 21.82
CA LYS A 405 -0.62 -17.54 21.26
C LYS A 405 -1.27 -18.47 22.29
N PRO A 406 -2.60 -18.41 22.51
CA PRO A 406 -3.27 -19.35 23.39
C PRO A 406 -3.08 -20.79 22.92
N ILE A 407 -2.81 -21.73 23.84
CA ILE A 407 -2.61 -23.16 23.53
C ILE A 407 -3.83 -23.77 22.80
N THR A 408 -5.04 -23.24 23.05
CA THR A 408 -6.28 -23.65 22.39
C THR A 408 -6.39 -23.20 20.92
N ALA A 409 -5.47 -22.37 20.44
CA ALA A 409 -5.45 -21.95 19.05
C ALA A 409 -4.83 -23.04 18.16
N ASN A 410 -5.56 -23.45 17.12
CA ASN A 410 -5.05 -24.34 16.09
C ASN A 410 -3.75 -23.73 15.50
N LYS A 411 -2.59 -24.39 15.71
CA LYS A 411 -1.21 -23.94 15.36
C LYS A 411 -0.43 -23.10 16.40
N ALA A 412 -0.76 -23.16 17.69
CA ALA A 412 0.17 -22.67 18.71
C ALA A 412 1.44 -23.54 18.74
N PHE A 413 2.61 -22.91 18.70
CA PHE A 413 3.89 -23.57 18.90
C PHE A 413 4.55 -22.91 20.09
N ASP A 414 4.91 -23.73 21.07
CA ASP A 414 5.28 -23.21 22.39
C ASP A 414 6.79 -22.98 22.55
N GLY A 415 7.59 -23.52 21.62
CA GLY A 415 9.04 -23.42 21.61
C GLY A 415 9.61 -22.19 20.91
N ILE A 416 10.92 -22.24 20.66
CA ILE A 416 11.68 -21.16 20.01
C ILE A 416 11.48 -21.17 18.50
N GLU A 417 11.23 -20.00 17.92
CA GLU A 417 11.13 -19.80 16.47
C GLU A 417 12.11 -18.71 16.01
N VAL A 418 12.77 -18.94 14.87
CA VAL A 418 13.67 -17.95 14.25
C VAL A 418 13.11 -17.52 12.91
N TYR A 419 12.94 -16.22 12.73
CA TYR A 419 12.35 -15.61 11.54
C TYR A 419 13.36 -14.75 10.79
N VAL A 420 13.30 -14.87 9.46
CA VAL A 420 13.94 -13.97 8.50
C VAL A 420 12.87 -13.33 7.60
N SER A 421 13.24 -12.32 6.80
CA SER A 421 12.36 -11.81 5.76
C SER A 421 12.97 -12.06 4.39
N LYS A 422 12.29 -12.86 3.55
CA LYS A 422 12.65 -13.06 2.14
C LYS A 422 12.69 -11.78 1.30
N LEU A 423 12.15 -10.68 1.85
CA LEU A 423 12.17 -9.36 1.24
C LEU A 423 13.37 -8.49 1.69
N ASN A 424 14.23 -8.97 2.60
CA ASN A 424 15.44 -8.27 3.01
C ASN A 424 16.47 -8.30 1.87
N ARG A 425 17.11 -7.15 1.59
CA ARG A 425 18.16 -7.04 0.57
C ARG A 425 19.40 -7.93 0.84
N ASN A 426 19.65 -8.24 2.11
CA ASN A 426 20.71 -9.15 2.60
C ASN A 426 20.16 -10.53 2.97
N ILE A 427 19.13 -11.03 2.26
CA ILE A 427 18.49 -12.31 2.59
C ILE A 427 19.49 -13.46 2.75
N LYS A 428 20.50 -13.59 1.88
CA LYS A 428 21.53 -14.64 2.01
C LYS A 428 22.28 -14.56 3.33
N GLY A 429 22.64 -13.34 3.75
CA GLY A 429 23.30 -13.11 5.04
C GLY A 429 22.35 -13.40 6.21
N ALA A 430 21.09 -12.98 6.10
CA ALA A 430 20.07 -13.25 7.11
C ALA A 430 19.74 -14.75 7.25
N GLU A 431 19.67 -15.51 6.16
CA GLU A 431 19.49 -16.96 6.18
C GLU A 431 20.72 -17.68 6.72
N ARG A 432 21.95 -17.25 6.36
CA ARG A 432 23.18 -17.81 6.95
C ARG A 432 23.23 -17.57 8.46
N LEU A 433 22.96 -16.34 8.90
CA LEU A 433 22.87 -15.98 10.31
C LEU A 433 21.78 -16.79 11.02
N GLY A 434 20.58 -16.81 10.45
CA GLY A 434 19.43 -17.52 10.99
C GLY A 434 19.66 -19.01 11.12
N THR A 435 20.11 -19.69 10.06
CA THR A 435 20.43 -21.13 10.08
C THR A 435 21.60 -21.43 11.02
N GLY A 436 22.60 -20.55 11.07
CA GLY A 436 23.69 -20.62 12.03
C GLY A 436 23.16 -20.65 13.47
N ILE A 437 22.34 -19.67 13.84
CA ILE A 437 21.68 -19.59 15.16
C ILE A 437 20.78 -20.80 15.40
N LEU A 438 19.93 -21.15 14.44
CA LEU A 438 18.97 -22.25 14.54
C LEU A 438 19.67 -23.59 14.82
N SER A 439 20.77 -23.86 14.10
CA SER A 439 21.55 -25.09 14.30
C SER A 439 22.12 -25.22 15.71
N LYS A 440 22.46 -24.09 16.36
CA LYS A 440 22.94 -24.09 17.75
C LYS A 440 21.76 -24.23 18.72
N LEU A 441 20.66 -23.52 18.48
CA LEU A 441 19.44 -23.61 19.29
C LEU A 441 18.85 -25.02 19.28
N ASN A 442 18.95 -25.78 18.19
CA ASN A 442 18.50 -27.19 18.13
C ASN A 442 19.24 -28.12 19.11
N ARG A 443 20.32 -27.66 19.77
CA ARG A 443 21.04 -28.38 20.85
C ARG A 443 20.51 -28.05 22.25
N LEU A 444 19.41 -27.31 22.34
CA LEU A 444 18.80 -26.89 23.59
C LEU A 444 17.99 -28.05 24.18
N ASP A 445 18.26 -28.39 25.45
CA ASP A 445 17.46 -29.38 26.18
C ASP A 445 16.34 -28.67 26.95
N GLY A 446 15.12 -29.21 26.87
CA GLY A 446 13.99 -28.80 27.72
C GLY A 446 13.03 -27.78 27.12
N MET A 447 13.34 -27.20 25.96
CA MET A 447 12.39 -26.42 25.15
C MET A 447 12.51 -26.83 23.68
N ALA A 448 11.37 -26.98 23.00
CA ALA A 448 11.36 -27.27 21.57
C ALA A 448 11.91 -26.08 20.77
N VAL A 449 12.56 -26.35 19.65
CA VAL A 449 13.00 -25.36 18.67
C VAL A 449 12.44 -25.79 17.33
N ARG A 450 11.85 -24.86 16.57
CA ARG A 450 11.34 -25.18 15.24
C ARG A 450 12.52 -25.51 14.32
N ASP A 451 12.41 -26.59 13.56
CA ASP A 451 13.47 -27.12 12.70
C ASP A 451 13.84 -26.25 11.49
N SER A 452 13.03 -25.24 11.18
CA SER A 452 13.12 -24.44 9.97
C SER A 452 12.96 -22.94 10.24
N LEU A 453 13.60 -22.13 9.41
CA LEU A 453 13.45 -20.68 9.46
C LEU A 453 12.05 -20.26 9.01
N GLY A 454 11.39 -19.46 9.84
CA GLY A 454 10.15 -18.79 9.47
C GLY A 454 10.42 -17.62 8.52
N ASN A 455 9.48 -17.36 7.61
CA ASN A 455 9.49 -16.15 6.79
C ASN A 455 8.42 -15.17 7.29
N ALA A 456 8.85 -13.95 7.66
CA ALA A 456 7.94 -12.91 8.14
C ALA A 456 8.15 -11.59 7.38
N ASN A 457 7.04 -10.90 7.08
CA ASN A 457 7.06 -9.56 6.46
C ASN A 457 7.05 -8.45 7.53
N LEU A 458 7.97 -8.55 8.49
CA LEU A 458 8.13 -7.58 9.58
C LEU A 458 9.06 -6.45 9.14
N LEU A 459 8.72 -5.20 9.48
CA LEU A 459 9.46 -4.00 9.05
C LEU A 459 10.95 -4.09 9.43
N LEU A 460 11.23 -4.50 10.67
CA LEU A 460 12.59 -4.64 11.19
C LEU A 460 13.44 -5.64 10.39
N LEU A 461 12.84 -6.75 9.96
CA LEU A 461 13.52 -7.76 9.18
C LEU A 461 13.63 -7.41 7.71
N ARG A 462 12.61 -6.74 7.15
CA ARG A 462 12.59 -6.40 5.72
C ARG A 462 13.50 -5.22 5.40
N ASP A 463 13.47 -4.18 6.24
CA ASP A 463 14.08 -2.89 5.92
C ASP A 463 15.48 -2.72 6.58
N SER A 464 15.93 -3.70 7.37
CA SER A 464 17.29 -3.71 7.93
C SER A 464 18.35 -3.76 6.83
N LYS A 465 19.34 -2.87 6.92
CA LYS A 465 20.48 -2.81 5.99
C LYS A 465 21.57 -3.84 6.27
N MET A 466 21.40 -4.65 7.32
CA MET A 466 22.31 -5.71 7.73
C MET A 466 21.56 -7.05 7.83
N PRO A 467 22.27 -8.19 7.80
CA PRO A 467 21.70 -9.49 8.11
C PRO A 467 20.86 -9.42 9.38
N SER A 468 19.56 -9.73 9.28
CA SER A 468 18.63 -9.54 10.38
C SER A 468 17.78 -10.77 10.64
N VAL A 469 17.66 -11.13 11.92
CA VAL A 469 16.81 -12.21 12.41
C VAL A 469 15.94 -11.71 13.56
N LEU A 470 14.74 -12.27 13.68
CA LEU A 470 13.90 -12.13 14.86
C LEU A 470 13.78 -13.49 15.51
N ILE A 471 13.90 -13.52 16.84
CA ILE A 471 13.82 -14.76 17.61
C ILE A 471 12.67 -14.62 18.58
N GLU A 472 11.67 -15.48 18.41
CA GLU A 472 10.63 -15.71 19.41
C GLU A 472 11.19 -16.74 20.40
N MET A 473 11.51 -16.32 21.62
CA MET A 473 12.24 -17.14 22.60
C MET A 473 11.37 -18.19 23.32
N GLY A 474 10.10 -18.31 22.95
CA GLY A 474 9.12 -19.25 23.48
C GLY A 474 7.75 -18.60 23.69
N ASN A 475 6.73 -19.40 24.01
CA ASN A 475 5.37 -18.93 24.21
C ASN A 475 5.07 -18.60 25.69
N ILE A 476 4.85 -17.33 26.01
CA ILE A 476 4.56 -16.86 27.39
C ILE A 476 3.14 -17.19 27.86
N ALA A 477 2.28 -17.65 26.94
CA ALA A 477 0.98 -18.22 27.26
C ALA A 477 1.04 -19.72 27.58
N ASP A 478 2.23 -20.34 27.52
CA ASP A 478 2.47 -21.73 27.94
C ASP A 478 3.31 -21.77 29.22
N GLY A 479 2.84 -22.52 30.23
CA GLY A 479 3.47 -22.58 31.54
C GLY A 479 4.85 -23.23 31.52
N LYS A 480 5.07 -24.24 30.68
CA LYS A 480 6.37 -24.92 30.58
C LYS A 480 7.41 -23.98 29.97
N SER A 481 7.05 -23.31 28.89
CA SER A 481 7.92 -22.37 28.17
C SER A 481 8.23 -21.14 29.01
N LEU A 482 7.22 -20.56 29.66
CA LEU A 482 7.40 -19.42 30.59
C LEU A 482 8.32 -19.77 31.75
N ASN A 483 8.13 -20.93 32.40
CA ASN A 483 9.01 -21.39 33.49
C ASN A 483 10.45 -21.59 33.00
N TYR A 484 10.63 -22.09 31.78
CA TYR A 484 11.95 -22.27 31.19
C TYR A 484 12.64 -20.94 30.94
N ILE A 485 11.94 -19.95 30.37
CA ILE A 485 12.46 -18.60 30.07
C ILE A 485 12.76 -17.82 31.35
N ASN A 486 11.93 -17.94 32.39
CA ASN A 486 12.14 -17.26 33.67
C ASN A 486 13.40 -17.75 34.42
N ASN A 487 13.89 -18.95 34.13
CA ASN A 487 15.10 -19.47 34.72
C ASN A 487 16.35 -18.82 34.11
N GLU A 488 17.12 -18.12 34.93
CA GLU A 488 18.33 -17.40 34.48
C GLU A 488 19.36 -18.31 33.78
N LYS A 489 19.59 -19.52 34.29
CA LYS A 489 20.55 -20.46 33.69
C LYS A 489 20.13 -20.83 32.26
N ASN A 490 18.84 -20.99 32.05
CA ASN A 490 18.28 -21.32 30.74
C ASN A 490 18.35 -20.15 29.77
N ILE A 491 18.01 -18.93 30.19
CA ILE A 491 18.06 -17.76 29.29
C ILE A 491 19.50 -17.40 28.92
N ARG A 492 20.47 -17.60 29.82
CA ARG A 492 21.91 -17.51 29.53
C ARG A 492 22.35 -18.62 28.57
N ARG A 493 21.82 -19.84 28.69
CA ARG A 493 22.11 -20.93 27.74
C ARG A 493 21.60 -20.58 26.34
N ILE A 494 20.36 -20.08 26.21
CA ILE A 494 19.82 -19.63 24.92
C ILE A 494 20.68 -18.50 24.35
N SER A 495 21.03 -17.52 25.18
CA SER A 495 21.90 -16.39 24.79
C SER A 495 23.24 -16.87 24.23
N ASN A 496 23.90 -17.80 24.92
CA ASN A 496 25.16 -18.38 24.45
C ASN A 496 25.02 -19.13 23.12
N LEU A 497 23.93 -19.86 22.88
CA LEU A 497 23.69 -20.54 21.60
C LEU A 497 23.43 -19.55 20.45
N ILE A 498 22.73 -18.45 20.72
CA ILE A 498 22.55 -17.35 19.76
C ILE A 498 23.92 -16.76 19.38
N LEU A 499 24.78 -16.52 20.38
CA LEU A 499 26.12 -15.97 20.15
C LEU A 499 27.04 -16.95 19.42
N ASP A 500 26.97 -18.26 19.73
CA ASP A 500 27.69 -19.30 18.97
C ASP A 500 27.30 -19.28 17.48
N GLY A 501 26.01 -19.07 17.20
CA GLY A 501 25.49 -18.93 15.84
C GLY A 501 26.00 -17.66 15.15
N PHE A 502 25.98 -16.53 15.86
CA PHE A 502 26.51 -15.25 15.39
C PHE A 502 28.02 -15.29 15.10
N GLU A 503 28.83 -15.87 16.00
CA GLU A 503 30.28 -16.00 15.81
C GLU A 503 30.61 -16.95 14.65
N SER A 504 29.83 -18.04 14.49
CA SER A 504 29.97 -18.93 13.33
C SER A 504 29.67 -18.18 12.02
N PHE A 505 28.64 -17.33 12.03
CA PHE A 505 28.28 -16.48 10.90
C PHE A 505 29.40 -15.48 10.57
N PHE A 506 29.95 -14.80 11.58
CA PHE A 506 31.04 -13.84 11.41
C PHE A 506 32.31 -14.49 10.84
N LYS A 507 32.75 -15.62 11.41
CA LYS A 507 33.96 -16.33 10.98
C LYS A 507 33.87 -16.85 9.54
N ALA A 508 32.66 -17.11 9.03
CA ALA A 508 32.44 -17.59 7.68
C ALA A 508 32.49 -16.48 6.61
N GLY A 509 32.80 -15.23 6.98
CA GLY A 509 32.81 -14.06 6.10
C GLY A 509 31.40 -13.51 5.88
N CYS A 510 31.16 -12.25 6.28
CA CYS A 510 29.87 -11.58 6.23
C CYS A 510 29.34 -11.37 4.81
#